data_AF-A0AAW4ZZW6-F1
#
_entry.id   AF-A0AAW4ZZW6-F1
#
_cell.length_a   1.000
_cell.length_b   1.000
_cell.length_c   1.000
_cell.angle_alpha   90.00
_cell.angle_beta   90.00
_cell.angle_gamma   90.00
#
_symmetry.space_group_name_H-M   'P 1'
#
loop_
_entity.id
_entity.type
_entity.pdbx_description
1 polymer ?
#
loop_
_entity_poly.entity_id
_entity_poly.type
_entity_poly.pdbx_seq_one_letter_code
_entity_poly.pdbx_strand_id
1 'polypeptide(L)'
;MRLLDLIPAQFRIAAVGLLLVMLAGGSAALAWTVQGWRYGQQLERQARLQADTLNEMAQASASLQRAEQDKRLALERRLQSKDETHHKELTDEQTKQARLRDRLATTDLRLSVVLAATDTTSGCSVPTTTATGRVVHGTTRAQLDPAHAQRIIGITDAGDQGLIALRACQEYAREVSATERADSTAP
;
A
#
# COMPACT_ATOMS: atom_id res chain seq x y z
N MET A 1 -32.01 -78.31 -43.16
CA MET A 1 -33.48 -78.15 -43.37
C MET A 1 -33.78 -76.69 -43.63
N ARG A 2 -34.73 -76.35 -44.50
CA ARG A 2 -34.97 -74.96 -44.95
C ARG A 2 -36.08 -74.29 -44.13
N LEU A 3 -35.71 -73.42 -43.17
CA LEU A 3 -36.68 -72.57 -42.44
C LEU A 3 -37.57 -71.74 -43.39
N LEU A 4 -37.05 -71.39 -44.57
CA LEU A 4 -37.75 -70.57 -45.56
C LEU A 4 -38.97 -71.26 -46.19
N ASP A 5 -39.06 -72.60 -46.20
CA ASP A 5 -40.13 -73.34 -46.90
C ASP A 5 -41.45 -73.47 -46.10
N LEU A 6 -41.48 -73.02 -44.84
CA LEU A 6 -42.70 -72.98 -44.02
C LEU A 6 -43.38 -71.59 -44.00
N ILE A 7 -42.92 -70.66 -44.84
CA ILE A 7 -43.36 -69.25 -44.86
C ILE A 7 -44.11 -68.97 -46.18
N PRO A 8 -45.37 -68.46 -46.15
CA PRO A 8 -46.12 -68.14 -47.37
C PRO A 8 -45.40 -67.14 -48.27
N ALA A 9 -45.64 -67.23 -49.58
CA ALA A 9 -44.89 -66.46 -50.60
C ALA A 9 -44.87 -64.94 -50.35
N GLN A 10 -45.98 -64.37 -49.89
CA GLN A 10 -46.09 -62.96 -49.52
C GLN A 10 -45.15 -62.56 -48.36
N PHE A 11 -44.99 -63.42 -47.35
CA PHE A 11 -44.11 -63.17 -46.21
C PHE A 11 -42.63 -63.39 -46.54
N ARG A 12 -42.30 -64.26 -47.50
CA ARG A 12 -40.92 -64.42 -48.01
C ARG A 12 -40.38 -63.12 -48.61
N ILE A 13 -41.18 -62.43 -49.42
CA ILE A 13 -40.80 -61.15 -50.03
C ILE A 13 -40.63 -60.07 -48.95
N ALA A 14 -41.55 -60.00 -47.98
CA ALA A 14 -41.44 -59.09 -46.84
C ALA A 14 -40.17 -59.34 -45.99
N ALA A 15 -39.83 -60.60 -45.72
CA ALA A 15 -38.63 -60.97 -44.97
C ALA A 15 -37.33 -60.60 -45.72
N VAL A 16 -37.27 -60.81 -47.03
CA VAL A 16 -36.12 -60.40 -47.87
C VAL A 16 -36.00 -58.88 -47.92
N GLY A 17 -37.12 -58.16 -48.07
CA GLY A 17 -37.13 -56.69 -48.04
C GLY A 17 -36.64 -56.13 -46.69
N LEU A 18 -37.12 -56.68 -45.58
CA LEU A 18 -36.70 -56.26 -44.23
C LEU A 18 -35.22 -56.56 -43.97
N LEU A 19 -34.71 -57.72 -44.43
CA LEU A 19 -33.30 -58.06 -44.34
C LEU A 19 -32.42 -57.12 -45.18
N LEU A 20 -32.84 -56.75 -46.40
CA LEU A 20 -32.16 -55.75 -47.22
C LEU A 20 -32.14 -54.36 -46.57
N VAL A 21 -33.26 -53.91 -45.99
CA VAL A 21 -33.33 -52.64 -45.24
C VAL A 21 -32.39 -52.66 -44.03
N MET A 22 -32.35 -53.77 -43.28
CA MET A 22 -31.48 -53.91 -42.12
C MET A 22 -29.99 -53.94 -42.51
N LEU A 23 -29.64 -54.60 -43.62
CA LEU A 23 -28.28 -54.63 -44.17
C LEU A 23 -27.83 -53.25 -44.66
N ALA A 24 -28.69 -52.55 -45.42
CA ALA A 24 -28.43 -51.20 -45.92
C ALA A 24 -28.27 -50.21 -44.75
N GLY A 25 -29.21 -50.18 -43.81
CA GLY A 25 -29.17 -49.31 -42.63
C GLY A 25 -27.95 -49.58 -41.75
N GLY A 26 -27.59 -50.85 -41.54
CA GLY A 26 -26.36 -51.22 -40.82
C GLY A 26 -25.09 -50.71 -41.50
N SER A 27 -25.00 -50.83 -42.83
CA SER A 27 -23.85 -50.32 -43.59
C SER A 27 -23.71 -48.80 -43.52
N ALA A 28 -24.83 -48.06 -43.58
CA ALA A 28 -24.85 -46.61 -43.45
C ALA A 28 -24.45 -46.15 -42.05
N ALA A 29 -24.94 -46.83 -41.00
CA ALA A 29 -24.56 -46.53 -39.62
C ALA A 29 -23.06 -46.75 -39.37
N LEU A 30 -22.48 -47.83 -39.91
CA LEU A 30 -21.04 -48.10 -39.80
C LEU A 30 -20.17 -47.10 -40.57
N ALA A 31 -20.63 -46.64 -41.76
CA ALA A 31 -19.94 -45.57 -42.47
C ALA A 31 -19.95 -44.24 -41.67
N TRP A 32 -21.08 -43.92 -41.03
CA TRP A 32 -21.24 -42.71 -40.23
C TRP A 32 -20.39 -42.70 -38.96
N THR A 33 -20.26 -43.82 -38.24
CA THR A 33 -19.41 -43.90 -37.03
C THR A 33 -17.92 -43.75 -37.37
N VAL A 34 -17.44 -44.34 -38.48
CA VAL A 34 -16.06 -44.17 -38.95
C VAL A 34 -15.78 -42.72 -39.38
N GLN A 35 -16.72 -42.05 -40.05
CA GLN A 35 -16.62 -40.63 -40.37
C GLN A 35 -16.59 -39.76 -39.10
N GLY A 36 -17.49 -40.03 -38.14
CA GLY A 36 -17.56 -39.35 -36.85
C GLY A 36 -16.26 -39.46 -36.05
N TRP A 37 -15.64 -40.65 -36.00
CA TRP A 37 -14.35 -40.84 -35.33
C TRP A 37 -13.22 -40.03 -35.99
N ARG A 38 -13.18 -39.97 -37.33
CA ARG A 38 -12.18 -39.17 -38.06
C ARG A 38 -12.33 -37.67 -37.77
N TYR A 39 -13.56 -37.15 -37.76
CA TYR A 39 -13.81 -35.76 -37.41
C TYR A 39 -13.53 -35.47 -35.92
N GLY A 40 -13.87 -36.39 -35.02
CA GLY A 40 -13.52 -36.32 -33.60
C GLY A 40 -12.02 -36.17 -33.38
N GLN A 41 -11.19 -37.00 -34.04
CA GLN A 41 -9.74 -36.88 -33.97
C GLN A 41 -9.20 -35.54 -34.52
N GLN A 42 -9.85 -34.95 -35.51
CA GLN A 42 -9.47 -33.63 -36.03
C GLN A 42 -9.83 -32.53 -35.02
N LEU A 43 -11.04 -32.60 -34.45
CA LEU A 43 -11.52 -31.67 -33.43
C LEU A 43 -10.67 -31.72 -32.15
N GLU A 44 -10.29 -32.92 -31.70
CA GLU A 44 -9.35 -33.10 -30.58
C GLU A 44 -7.97 -32.48 -30.86
N ARG A 45 -7.41 -32.67 -32.06
CA ARG A 45 -6.10 -32.08 -32.41
C ARG A 45 -6.16 -30.55 -32.44
N GLN A 46 -7.23 -29.98 -32.99
CA GLN A 46 -7.43 -28.53 -33.01
C GLN A 46 -7.65 -27.98 -31.59
N ALA A 47 -8.46 -28.66 -30.77
CA ALA A 47 -8.70 -28.28 -29.37
C ALA A 47 -7.42 -28.36 -28.52
N ARG A 48 -6.56 -29.37 -28.73
CA ARG A 48 -5.24 -29.46 -28.08
C ARG A 48 -4.34 -28.30 -28.49
N LEU A 49 -4.12 -28.08 -29.80
CA LEU A 49 -3.30 -26.97 -30.29
C LEU A 49 -3.79 -25.60 -29.79
N GLN A 50 -5.12 -25.40 -29.72
CA GLN A 50 -5.70 -24.18 -29.16
C GLN A 50 -5.50 -24.07 -27.65
N ALA A 51 -5.65 -25.18 -26.90
CA ALA A 51 -5.38 -25.21 -25.46
C ALA A 51 -3.90 -24.96 -25.14
N ASP A 52 -2.98 -25.56 -25.91
CA ASP A 52 -1.53 -25.35 -25.79
C ASP A 52 -1.18 -23.88 -26.07
N THR A 53 -1.71 -23.29 -27.15
CA THR A 53 -1.53 -21.86 -27.48
C THR A 53 -2.07 -20.94 -26.37
N LEU A 54 -3.26 -21.23 -25.84
CA LEU A 54 -3.85 -20.46 -24.74
C LEU A 54 -3.05 -20.63 -23.44
N ASN A 55 -2.48 -21.80 -23.20
CA ASN A 55 -1.63 -22.09 -22.05
C ASN A 55 -0.29 -21.33 -22.13
N GLU A 56 0.34 -21.27 -23.30
CA GLU A 56 1.52 -20.41 -23.52
C GLU A 56 1.21 -18.93 -23.28
N MET A 57 0.10 -18.42 -23.83
CA MET A 57 -0.35 -17.03 -23.60
C MET A 57 -0.69 -16.75 -22.13
N ALA A 58 -1.29 -17.72 -21.43
CA ALA A 58 -1.60 -17.62 -20.00
C ALA A 58 -0.33 -17.66 -19.13
N GLN A 59 0.66 -18.49 -19.48
CA GLN A 59 1.96 -18.51 -18.79
C GLN A 59 2.75 -17.23 -19.02
N ALA A 60 2.77 -16.71 -20.25
CA ALA A 60 3.40 -15.44 -20.58
C ALA A 60 2.76 -14.27 -19.79
N SER A 61 1.43 -14.14 -19.82
CA SER A 61 0.73 -13.08 -19.08
C SER A 61 0.86 -13.24 -17.55
N ALA A 62 0.79 -14.46 -17.01
CA ALA A 62 1.04 -14.71 -15.60
C ALA A 62 2.49 -14.39 -15.18
N SER A 63 3.48 -14.58 -16.05
CA SER A 63 4.87 -14.20 -15.77
C SER A 63 5.04 -12.68 -15.67
N LEU A 64 4.40 -11.92 -16.56
CA LEU A 64 4.38 -10.46 -16.51
C LEU A 64 3.63 -9.95 -15.27
N GLN A 65 2.47 -10.53 -14.96
CA GLN A 65 1.67 -10.16 -13.79
C GLN A 65 2.40 -10.43 -12.47
N ARG A 66 3.13 -11.56 -12.35
CA ARG A 66 4.02 -11.83 -11.22
C ARG A 66 5.12 -10.78 -11.13
N ALA A 67 5.79 -10.46 -12.24
CA ALA A 67 6.84 -9.44 -12.26
C ALA A 67 6.34 -8.03 -11.91
N GLU A 68 5.05 -7.72 -12.09
CA GLU A 68 4.44 -6.49 -11.54
C GLU A 68 4.08 -6.59 -10.06
N GLN A 69 3.55 -7.74 -9.61
CA GLN A 69 3.27 -7.99 -8.19
C GLN A 69 4.56 -7.94 -7.34
N ASP A 70 5.65 -8.55 -7.81
CA ASP A 70 6.96 -8.51 -7.15
C ASP A 70 7.51 -7.08 -7.06
N LYS A 71 7.30 -6.25 -8.09
CA LYS A 71 7.65 -4.82 -8.06
C LYS A 71 6.82 -4.06 -7.02
N ARG A 72 5.50 -4.29 -6.97
CA ARG A 72 4.61 -3.68 -5.96
C ARG A 72 5.05 -4.07 -4.54
N LEU A 73 5.19 -5.37 -4.27
CA LEU A 73 5.66 -5.91 -2.99
C LEU A 73 7.08 -5.43 -2.63
N ALA A 74 7.96 -5.16 -3.60
CA ALA A 74 9.28 -4.58 -3.35
C ALA A 74 9.24 -3.07 -3.06
N LEU A 75 8.30 -2.33 -3.64
CA LEU A 75 8.05 -0.92 -3.32
C LEU A 75 7.36 -0.78 -1.96
N GLU A 76 6.34 -1.58 -1.67
CA GLU A 76 5.62 -1.61 -0.39
C GLU A 76 6.57 -1.91 0.77
N ARG A 77 7.43 -2.93 0.66
CA ARG A 77 8.48 -3.21 1.67
C ARG A 77 9.49 -2.07 1.83
N ARG A 78 9.82 -1.34 0.75
CA ARG A 78 10.70 -0.16 0.80
C ARG A 78 10.02 1.06 1.43
N LEU A 79 8.70 1.20 1.31
CA LEU A 79 7.92 2.23 2.01
C LEU A 79 7.83 1.87 3.50
N GLN A 80 7.34 0.68 3.84
CA GLN A 80 7.26 0.19 5.22
C GLN A 80 8.61 0.30 5.97
N SER A 81 9.72 -0.09 5.34
CA SER A 81 11.05 0.03 5.94
C SER A 81 11.50 1.50 6.16
N LYS A 82 11.09 2.43 5.30
CA LYS A 82 11.34 3.87 5.50
C LYS A 82 10.45 4.42 6.61
N ASP A 83 9.16 4.11 6.59
CA ASP A 83 8.18 4.60 7.56
C ASP A 83 8.51 4.09 8.97
N GLU A 84 8.92 2.82 9.10
CA GLU A 84 9.43 2.24 10.35
C GLU A 84 10.71 2.94 10.83
N THR A 85 11.63 3.27 9.91
CA THR A 85 12.88 3.98 10.25
C THR A 85 12.58 5.40 10.73
N HIS A 86 11.80 6.18 9.97
CA HIS A 86 11.41 7.54 10.33
C HIS A 86 10.57 7.59 11.61
N HIS A 87 9.68 6.61 11.84
CA HIS A 87 8.91 6.54 13.08
C HIS A 87 9.82 6.27 14.31
N LYS A 88 10.85 5.43 14.16
CA LYS A 88 11.88 5.21 15.20
C LYS A 88 12.72 6.46 15.41
N GLU A 89 13.20 7.11 14.36
CA GLU A 89 13.96 8.37 14.44
C GLU A 89 13.18 9.45 15.19
N LEU A 90 11.90 9.65 14.84
CA LEU A 90 11.01 10.60 15.52
C LEU A 90 10.78 10.23 16.99
N THR A 91 10.58 8.95 17.29
CA THR A 91 10.37 8.47 18.67
C THR A 91 11.64 8.65 19.53
N ASP A 92 12.81 8.38 18.96
CA ASP A 92 14.11 8.55 19.62
C ASP A 92 14.41 10.03 19.89
N GLU A 93 14.16 10.94 18.95
CA GLU A 93 14.33 12.39 19.17
C GLU A 93 13.33 12.94 20.20
N GLN A 94 12.05 12.54 20.14
CA GLN A 94 11.07 12.89 21.19
C GLN A 94 11.53 12.37 22.57
N THR A 95 12.06 11.15 22.64
CA THR A 95 12.59 10.57 23.89
C THR A 95 13.82 11.33 24.39
N LYS A 96 14.74 11.75 23.51
CA LYS A 96 15.89 12.60 23.86
C LYS A 96 15.44 13.96 24.38
N GLN A 97 14.47 14.61 23.72
CA GLN A 97 13.90 15.90 24.14
C GLN A 97 13.18 15.79 25.51
N ALA A 98 12.40 14.74 25.74
CA ALA A 98 11.78 14.46 27.03
C ALA A 98 12.83 14.27 28.14
N ARG A 99 13.91 13.53 27.86
CA ARG A 99 15.03 13.30 28.80
C ARG A 99 15.82 14.57 29.09
N LEU A 100 15.97 15.48 28.12
CA LEU A 100 16.58 16.79 28.33
C LEU A 100 15.70 17.70 29.20
N ARG A 101 14.37 17.72 28.97
CA ARG A 101 13.40 18.40 29.85
C ARG A 101 13.43 17.90 31.30
N ASP A 102 13.63 16.60 31.49
CA ASP A 102 13.73 15.96 32.82
C ASP A 102 15.06 16.29 33.53
N ARG A 103 16.19 16.31 32.80
CA ARG A 103 17.48 16.78 33.34
C ARG A 103 17.52 18.30 33.62
N LEU A 104 16.71 19.09 32.90
CA LEU A 104 16.43 20.49 33.24
C LEU A 104 15.53 20.62 34.48
N ALA A 105 14.68 19.64 34.78
CA ALA A 105 13.88 19.59 36.01
C ALA A 105 14.77 19.35 37.24
N THR A 106 15.66 18.38 37.12
CA THR A 106 16.47 17.81 38.22
C THR A 106 17.74 18.60 38.54
N THR A 107 17.81 19.89 38.16
CA THR A 107 18.96 20.82 38.36
C THR A 107 20.30 20.43 37.70
N ASP A 108 20.39 19.25 37.11
CA ASP A 108 21.59 18.65 36.50
C ASP A 108 21.99 19.33 35.17
N LEU A 109 21.03 19.90 34.45
CA LEU A 109 21.26 20.86 33.38
C LEU A 109 20.73 22.25 33.78
N ARG A 110 21.53 23.30 33.54
CA ARG A 110 21.18 24.70 33.84
C ARG A 110 21.13 25.54 32.56
N LEU A 111 20.02 26.23 32.34
CA LEU A 111 19.86 27.13 31.20
C LEU A 111 20.55 28.49 31.50
N SER A 112 21.67 28.76 30.83
CA SER A 112 22.34 30.07 30.89
C SER A 112 21.86 30.96 29.75
N VAL A 113 21.22 32.09 30.06
CA VAL A 113 20.87 33.11 29.06
C VAL A 113 22.01 34.13 28.99
N VAL A 114 22.45 34.43 27.77
CA VAL A 114 23.38 35.54 27.50
C VAL A 114 22.60 36.83 27.55
N LEU A 115 22.86 37.71 28.52
CA LEU A 115 22.31 39.06 28.48
C LEU A 115 23.10 39.85 27.43
N ALA A 116 22.39 40.50 26.52
CA ALA A 116 22.95 41.62 25.78
C ALA A 116 23.33 42.71 26.80
N ALA A 117 24.48 43.36 26.61
CA ALA A 117 24.92 44.47 27.45
C ALA A 117 24.16 45.76 27.08
N THR A 118 22.86 45.78 27.34
CA THR A 118 22.05 47.00 27.42
C THR A 118 22.04 47.46 28.87
N ASP A 119 22.54 48.66 29.14
CA ASP A 119 22.67 49.24 30.49
C ASP A 119 21.30 49.58 31.11
N THR A 120 20.55 48.58 31.54
CA THR A 120 19.32 48.75 32.34
C THR A 120 19.69 49.17 33.76
N THR A 121 20.10 50.42 33.90
CA THR A 121 20.39 51.07 35.19
C THR A 121 19.10 51.21 35.99
N SER A 122 18.88 50.29 36.93
CA SER A 122 17.83 50.40 37.97
C SER A 122 18.20 49.55 39.18
N GLY A 123 18.25 50.15 40.36
CA GLY A 123 18.19 49.42 41.64
C GLY A 123 19.48 48.80 42.19
N CYS A 124 20.45 49.64 42.56
CA CYS A 124 21.39 49.43 43.69
C CYS A 124 22.16 48.10 43.85
N SER A 125 23.45 48.08 43.46
CA SER A 125 24.52 47.61 44.38
C SER A 125 25.93 48.05 43.97
N VAL A 126 26.67 48.64 44.90
CA VAL A 126 28.12 48.96 44.88
C VAL A 126 28.55 49.33 46.32
N PRO A 127 29.84 49.28 46.71
CA PRO A 127 31.03 48.65 46.10
C PRO A 127 31.60 47.56 47.07
N THR A 128 32.86 47.07 47.12
CA THR A 128 34.14 47.36 46.44
C THR A 128 35.07 46.13 46.51
N THR A 129 35.88 45.84 45.49
CA THR A 129 37.27 45.31 45.65
C THR A 129 38.01 45.30 44.31
N THR A 130 39.32 45.54 44.34
CA THR A 130 40.19 45.48 43.14
C THR A 130 40.98 44.17 43.16
N ALA A 131 40.87 43.35 42.12
CA ALA A 131 41.72 42.17 41.90
C ALA A 131 42.03 42.01 40.41
N THR A 132 43.30 41.74 40.08
CA THR A 132 43.79 41.67 38.71
C THR A 132 43.51 40.31 38.06
N GLY A 133 42.64 40.30 37.03
CA GLY A 133 42.40 39.10 36.23
C GLY A 133 41.82 39.45 34.86
N ARG A 134 42.64 39.45 33.80
CA ARG A 134 42.16 39.65 32.42
C ARG A 134 41.47 38.38 31.93
N VAL A 135 40.19 38.25 32.25
CA VAL A 135 39.27 37.34 31.55
C VAL A 135 38.47 38.15 30.54
N VAL A 136 38.27 37.61 29.34
CA VAL A 136 37.55 38.29 28.24
C VAL A 136 36.14 38.67 28.71
N HIS A 137 35.74 39.93 28.48
CA HIS A 137 34.41 40.45 28.81
C HIS A 137 33.33 39.90 27.85
N GLY A 138 33.11 38.59 27.88
CA GLY A 138 31.98 37.95 27.24
C GLY A 138 30.72 38.13 28.09
N THR A 139 29.88 39.09 27.71
CA THR A 139 28.42 39.17 27.98
C THR A 139 27.91 38.40 29.21
N THR A 140 27.62 39.13 30.30
CA THR A 140 27.11 38.60 31.57
C THR A 140 26.01 37.56 31.35
N ARG A 141 26.24 36.31 31.77
CA ARG A 141 25.22 35.25 31.68
C ARG A 141 24.43 35.17 32.98
N ALA A 142 23.11 35.37 32.90
CA ALA A 142 22.22 35.00 33.99
C ALA A 142 21.89 33.50 33.88
N GLN A 143 21.90 32.79 35.02
CA GLN A 143 21.31 31.46 35.11
C GLN A 143 19.81 31.65 35.35
N LEU A 144 18.97 31.04 34.50
CA LEU A 144 17.53 31.04 34.73
C LEU A 144 17.18 29.96 35.76
N ASP A 145 16.29 30.30 36.69
CA ASP A 145 15.71 29.33 37.63
C ASP A 145 15.09 28.13 36.86
N PRO A 146 15.41 26.87 37.23
CA PRO A 146 14.87 25.69 36.55
C PRO A 146 13.34 25.68 36.39
N ALA A 147 12.59 26.11 37.41
CA ALA A 147 11.13 26.13 37.34
C ALA A 147 10.61 27.20 36.35
N HIS A 148 11.28 28.36 36.23
CA HIS A 148 11.02 29.33 35.17
C HIS A 148 11.44 28.83 33.79
N ALA A 149 12.60 28.18 33.66
CA ALA A 149 13.06 27.62 32.40
C ALA A 149 12.09 26.58 31.83
N GLN A 150 11.60 25.67 32.68
CA GLN A 150 10.57 24.70 32.31
C GLN A 150 9.24 25.34 31.92
N ARG A 151 8.77 26.36 32.66
CA ARG A 151 7.54 27.09 32.31
C ARG A 151 7.64 27.74 30.94
N ILE A 152 8.75 28.41 30.61
CA ILE A 152 8.96 29.03 29.30
C ILE A 152 8.92 27.96 28.19
N ILE A 153 9.68 26.87 28.33
CA ILE A 153 9.73 25.79 27.34
C ILE A 153 8.34 25.16 27.14
N GLY A 154 7.58 24.91 28.22
CA GLY A 154 6.23 24.35 28.14
C GLY A 154 5.21 25.28 27.48
N ILE A 155 5.33 26.60 27.67
CA ILE A 155 4.48 27.60 27.00
C ILE A 155 4.80 27.67 25.50
N THR A 156 6.08 27.60 25.11
CA THR A 156 6.47 27.57 23.70
C THR A 156 6.01 26.29 22.99
N ASP A 157 6.19 25.13 23.63
CA ASP A 157 5.78 23.81 23.12
C ASP A 157 4.26 23.73 22.90
N ALA A 158 3.46 24.12 23.90
CA ALA A 158 2.00 24.18 23.77
C ALA A 158 1.54 25.25 22.75
N GLY A 159 2.28 26.35 22.62
CA GLY A 159 2.01 27.40 21.63
C GLY A 159 2.21 26.93 20.19
N ASP A 160 3.30 26.22 19.90
CA ASP A 160 3.57 25.68 18.56
C ASP A 160 2.57 24.59 18.18
N GLN A 161 2.26 23.67 19.11
CA GLN A 161 1.19 22.66 18.93
C GLN A 161 -0.17 23.32 18.64
N GLY A 162 -0.50 24.44 19.31
CA GLY A 162 -1.69 25.23 19.04
C GLY A 162 -1.71 25.89 17.66
N LEU A 163 -0.56 26.41 17.18
CA LEU A 163 -0.42 26.98 15.84
C LEU A 163 -0.50 25.91 14.73
N ILE A 164 0.02 24.71 14.97
CA ILE A 164 -0.10 23.56 14.07
C ILE A 164 -1.58 23.12 13.96
N ALA A 165 -2.26 22.96 15.10
CA ALA A 165 -3.69 22.61 15.13
C ALA A 165 -4.56 23.68 14.42
N LEU A 166 -4.29 24.97 14.67
CA LEU A 166 -4.98 26.07 14.01
C LEU A 166 -4.77 26.05 12.48
N ARG A 167 -3.55 25.72 12.01
CA ARG A 167 -3.27 25.59 10.57
C ARG A 167 -4.08 24.46 9.93
N ALA A 168 -4.11 23.28 10.56
CA ALA A 168 -4.90 22.15 10.08
C ALA A 168 -6.41 22.50 10.01
N CYS A 169 -6.95 23.21 11.00
CA CYS A 169 -8.33 23.70 10.95
C CYS A 169 -8.57 24.72 9.83
N GLN A 170 -7.60 25.60 9.53
CA GLN A 170 -7.70 26.55 8.42
C GLN A 170 -7.61 25.86 7.05
N GLU A 171 -6.81 24.81 6.91
CA GLU A 171 -6.69 24.01 5.68
C GLU A 171 -7.98 23.25 5.42
N TYR A 172 -8.49 22.49 6.40
CA TYR A 172 -9.79 21.81 6.31
C TYR A 172 -10.94 22.76 5.97
N ALA A 173 -11.03 23.92 6.61
CA ALA A 173 -12.06 24.92 6.32
C ALA A 173 -11.98 25.45 4.87
N ARG A 174 -10.78 25.56 4.30
CA ARG A 174 -10.58 25.95 2.89
C ARG A 174 -10.98 24.83 1.93
N GLU A 175 -10.66 23.57 2.25
CA GLU A 175 -11.04 22.41 1.42
C GLU A 175 -12.56 22.26 1.30
N VAL A 176 -13.28 22.35 2.43
CA VAL A 176 -14.75 22.36 2.44
C VAL A 176 -15.30 23.54 1.62
N SER A 177 -14.81 24.76 1.88
CA SER A 177 -15.24 25.98 1.17
C SER A 177 -14.88 25.99 -0.34
N ALA A 178 -13.90 25.19 -0.76
CA ALA A 178 -13.53 25.02 -2.16
C ALA A 178 -14.42 23.96 -2.84
N THR A 179 -14.72 22.87 -2.14
CA THR A 179 -15.58 21.78 -2.61
C THR A 179 -17.02 22.26 -2.83
N GLU A 180 -17.60 22.98 -1.85
CA GLU A 180 -18.94 23.56 -1.93
C GLU A 180 -19.06 24.57 -3.09
N ARG A 181 -17.99 25.34 -3.36
CA ARG A 181 -17.93 26.28 -4.49
C ARG A 181 -17.78 25.55 -5.84
N ALA A 182 -17.10 24.41 -5.89
CA ALA A 182 -17.00 23.61 -7.10
C ALA A 182 -18.36 22.99 -7.47
N ASP A 183 -19.07 22.41 -6.50
CA ASP A 183 -20.39 21.80 -6.68
C ASP A 183 -21.44 22.85 -7.10
N SER A 184 -21.40 24.03 -6.49
CA SER A 184 -22.21 25.20 -6.90
C SER A 184 -21.87 25.79 -8.28
N THR A 185 -20.87 25.25 -9.00
CA THR A 185 -20.47 25.71 -10.35
C THR A 185 -20.71 24.62 -11.43
N ALA A 186 -21.31 23.48 -11.07
CA ALA A 186 -21.79 22.50 -12.03
C ALA A 186 -23.13 22.97 -12.68
N PRO A 187 -23.30 22.85 -14.01
CA PRO A 187 -24.51 23.26 -14.73
C PRO A 187 -25.61 22.20 -14.79
#